data_AF-A0A845X477-F1
#
_entry.id   AF-A0A845X477-F1
#
_cell.length_a   1.000
_cell.length_b   1.000
_cell.length_c   1.000
_cell.angle_alpha   90.00
_cell.angle_beta   90.00
_cell.angle_gamma   90.00
#
_symmetry.space_group_name_H-M   'P 1'
#
loop_
_entity.id
_entity.type
_entity.pdbx_description
1 polymer ?
#
loop_
_entity_poly.entity_id
_entity_poly.type
_entity_poly.pdbx_seq_one_letter_code
_entity_poly.pdbx_strand_id
1 'polypeptide(L)'
;MRRVFYSAIFPDDSRETINDCDLVDFLLEIPSLLDFGFIPPLKVMNLLLLSGEMDAGMGHALEWEAFQLSEDEYSALVDALLEQSSGNLSTDGNFQHIEDFEEWTVSIFIKHYKGNDEMLKIVENYHQGKFSHTRY
;
A
#
# COMPACT_ATOMS: atom_id res chain seq x y z
N MET A 1 -20.11 2.21 -1.41
CA MET A 1 -18.68 2.12 -1.01
C MET A 1 -18.47 2.88 0.29
N ARG A 2 -17.54 2.46 1.17
CA ARG A 2 -17.25 3.14 2.45
C ARG A 2 -16.66 4.53 2.20
N ARG A 3 -16.98 5.52 3.04
CA ARG A 3 -16.34 6.84 3.06
C ARG A 3 -15.16 6.82 4.01
N VAL A 4 -14.08 7.51 3.65
CA VAL A 4 -12.87 7.63 4.45
C VAL A 4 -12.55 9.10 4.67
N PHE A 5 -12.29 9.44 5.93
CA PHE A 5 -11.77 10.74 6.33
C PHE A 5 -10.28 10.56 6.64
N TYR A 6 -9.42 11.37 6.03
CA TYR A 6 -7.99 11.32 6.28
C TYR A 6 -7.38 12.71 6.19
N SER A 7 -6.27 12.88 6.90
CA SER A 7 -5.46 14.09 6.91
C SER A 7 -4.20 13.85 6.09
N ALA A 8 -3.89 14.78 5.17
CA ALA A 8 -2.61 14.80 4.47
C ALA A 8 -1.65 15.79 5.16
N ILE A 9 -0.46 15.31 5.52
CA ILE A 9 0.60 16.07 6.17
C ILE A 9 1.72 16.29 5.16
N PHE A 10 2.00 17.56 4.86
CA PHE A 10 3.07 17.98 3.97
C PHE A 10 4.21 18.62 4.78
N PRO A 11 5.47 18.52 4.33
CA PRO A 11 6.62 18.94 5.12
C PRO A 11 6.81 20.47 5.14
N ASP A 12 6.23 21.18 4.17
CA ASP A 12 6.37 22.63 4.00
C ASP A 12 5.12 23.42 4.40
N ASP A 13 3.95 22.78 4.44
CA ASP A 13 2.68 23.39 4.79
C ASP A 13 2.15 22.78 6.09
N SER A 14 2.21 23.55 7.18
CA SER A 14 1.55 23.24 8.47
C SER A 14 0.02 23.12 8.39
N ARG A 15 -0.54 23.00 7.18
CA ARG A 15 -1.96 22.87 6.91
C ARG A 15 -2.31 21.41 6.78
N GLU A 16 -2.77 20.86 7.88
CA GLU A 16 -3.54 19.63 7.87
C GLU A 16 -4.80 19.87 7.02
N THR A 17 -4.94 19.14 5.92
CA THR A 17 -6.15 19.17 5.11
C THR A 17 -6.92 17.88 5.40
N ILE A 18 -8.12 18.04 5.96
CA ILE A 18 -9.05 16.93 6.13
C ILE A 18 -9.76 16.71 4.81
N ASN A 19 -9.55 15.53 4.24
CA ASN A 19 -10.19 15.08 3.01
C ASN A 19 -11.32 14.10 3.34
N ASP A 20 -12.34 14.06 2.49
CA ASP A 20 -13.47 13.13 2.58
C ASP A 20 -13.77 12.58 1.18
N CYS A 21 -13.38 11.33 0.96
CA CYS A 21 -13.55 10.62 -0.30
C CYS A 21 -14.12 9.22 -0.06
N ASP A 22 -14.39 8.48 -1.14
CA ASP A 22 -14.68 7.07 -1.00
C ASP A 22 -13.39 6.24 -0.87
N LEU A 23 -13.55 4.99 -0.46
CA LEU A 23 -12.43 4.09 -0.21
C LEU A 23 -11.54 3.88 -1.46
N VAL A 24 -12.08 3.92 -2.67
CA VAL A 24 -11.25 3.71 -3.88
C VAL A 24 -10.38 4.91 -4.11
N ASP A 25 -10.97 6.10 -4.09
CA ASP A 25 -10.25 7.35 -4.24
C ASP A 25 -9.16 7.48 -3.16
N PHE A 26 -9.49 7.14 -1.90
CA PHE A 26 -8.52 7.12 -0.81
C PHE A 26 -7.32 6.20 -1.10
N LEU A 27 -7.55 4.94 -1.52
CA LEU A 27 -6.45 4.01 -1.79
C LEU A 27 -5.59 4.41 -2.99
N LEU A 28 -6.16 5.12 -3.97
CA LEU A 28 -5.41 5.70 -5.08
C LEU A 28 -4.52 6.87 -4.65
N GLU A 29 -4.84 7.53 -3.53
CA GLU A 29 -4.02 8.60 -2.95
C GLU A 29 -2.92 8.08 -2.02
N ILE A 30 -3.02 6.86 -1.50
CA ILE A 30 -1.97 6.28 -0.66
C ILE A 30 -0.69 6.10 -1.50
N PRO A 31 0.42 6.78 -1.12
CA PRO A 31 1.65 6.73 -1.90
C PRO A 31 2.18 5.29 -2.02
N SER A 32 2.57 4.90 -3.23
CA SER A 32 3.21 3.61 -3.52
C SER A 32 2.41 2.34 -3.23
N LEU A 33 1.17 2.44 -2.76
CA LEU A 33 0.31 1.28 -2.55
C LEU A 33 0.03 0.54 -3.87
N LEU A 34 -0.24 1.28 -4.94
CA LEU A 34 -0.69 0.72 -6.22
C LEU A 34 0.27 1.00 -7.40
N ASP A 35 1.43 1.61 -7.13
CA ASP A 35 2.41 2.04 -8.16
C ASP A 35 2.87 0.91 -9.09
N PHE A 36 2.85 -0.33 -8.61
CA PHE A 36 3.29 -1.50 -9.37
C PHE A 36 2.16 -2.23 -10.12
N GLY A 37 0.94 -1.69 -10.13
CA GLY A 37 -0.18 -2.26 -10.87
C GLY A 37 -0.81 -3.49 -10.20
N PHE A 38 -0.54 -3.72 -8.92
CA PHE A 38 -1.05 -4.89 -8.18
C PHE A 38 -1.86 -4.47 -6.96
N ILE A 39 -3.01 -5.09 -6.77
CA ILE A 39 -3.86 -4.89 -5.60
C ILE A 39 -3.36 -5.81 -4.45
N PRO A 40 -3.09 -5.28 -3.25
CA PRO A 40 -2.66 -6.10 -2.11
C PRO A 40 -3.70 -7.11 -1.66
N PRO A 41 -3.31 -8.32 -1.21
CA PRO A 41 -4.21 -9.27 -0.54
C PRO A 41 -4.93 -8.62 0.65
N LEU A 42 -6.12 -9.12 1.00
CA LEU A 42 -6.93 -8.59 2.10
C LEU A 42 -6.16 -8.44 3.40
N LYS A 43 -5.34 -9.44 3.78
CA LYS A 43 -4.56 -9.39 5.02
C LYS A 43 -3.58 -8.22 5.02
N VAL A 44 -2.86 -8.03 3.93
CA VAL A 44 -1.93 -6.91 3.73
C VAL A 44 -2.68 -5.58 3.75
N MET A 45 -3.82 -5.50 3.04
CA MET A 45 -4.67 -4.32 3.04
C MET A 45 -5.16 -3.97 4.44
N ASN A 46 -5.61 -4.95 5.23
CA ASN A 46 -6.08 -4.73 6.59
C ASN A 46 -4.94 -4.35 7.54
N LEU A 47 -3.72 -4.86 7.37
CA LEU A 47 -2.57 -4.38 8.15
C LEU A 47 -2.31 -2.89 7.92
N LEU A 48 -2.35 -2.46 6.66
CA LEU A 48 -2.24 -1.05 6.31
C LEU A 48 -3.40 -0.25 6.91
N LEU A 49 -4.65 -0.62 6.64
CA LEU A 49 -5.80 0.17 7.08
C LEU A 49 -5.94 0.24 8.61
N LEU A 50 -5.46 -0.77 9.35
CA LEU A 50 -5.43 -0.80 10.81
C LEU A 50 -4.30 0.04 11.42
N SER A 51 -3.25 0.41 10.67
CA SER A 51 -2.22 1.31 11.20
C SER A 51 -2.79 2.70 11.47
N GLY A 52 -3.77 3.13 10.67
CA GLY A 52 -4.33 4.48 10.74
C GLY A 52 -3.36 5.55 10.19
N GLU A 53 -2.23 5.15 9.64
CA GLU A 53 -1.22 6.05 9.12
C GLU A 53 -0.34 5.38 8.07
N MET A 54 0.16 6.17 7.11
CA MET A 54 1.25 5.76 6.24
C MET A 54 2.18 6.93 6.01
N ASP A 55 3.44 6.73 6.41
CA ASP A 55 4.55 7.64 6.13
C ASP A 55 5.35 7.08 4.94
N ALA A 56 5.32 7.80 3.81
CA ALA A 56 6.09 7.45 2.62
C ALA A 56 7.55 7.97 2.69
N GLY A 57 7.97 8.51 3.84
CA GLY A 57 9.20 9.26 3.98
C GLY A 57 9.11 10.61 3.26
N MET A 58 10.26 11.31 3.17
CA MET A 58 10.44 12.64 2.53
C MET A 58 9.26 13.64 2.67
N GLY A 59 8.47 13.53 3.74
CA GLY A 59 7.47 14.49 4.16
C GLY A 59 6.04 14.32 3.65
N HIS A 60 5.65 13.20 3.03
CA HIS A 60 4.22 12.94 2.76
C HIS A 60 3.72 11.82 3.67
N ALA A 61 2.89 12.20 4.64
CA ALA A 61 2.20 11.26 5.52
C ALA A 61 0.69 11.43 5.38
N LEU A 62 -0.01 10.31 5.38
CA LEU A 62 -1.48 10.27 5.48
C LEU A 62 -1.85 9.67 6.83
N GLU A 63 -2.84 10.25 7.50
CA GLU A 63 -3.41 9.74 8.75
C GLU A 63 -4.92 9.57 8.61
N TRP A 64 -5.48 8.49 9.15
CA TRP A 64 -6.91 8.17 9.07
C TRP A 64 -7.38 7.39 10.31
N GLU A 65 -8.70 7.30 10.51
CA GLU A 65 -9.24 6.44 11.56
C GLU A 65 -8.99 4.97 11.20
N ALA A 66 -8.30 4.22 12.05
CA ALA A 66 -7.98 2.81 11.80
C ALA A 66 -9.25 1.96 11.57
N PHE A 67 -9.26 1.17 10.49
CA PHE A 67 -10.35 0.25 10.19
C PHE A 67 -9.87 -1.00 9.47
N GLN A 68 -10.76 -1.99 9.35
CA GLN A 68 -10.54 -3.17 8.52
C GLN A 68 -11.72 -3.41 7.59
N LEU A 69 -11.46 -4.17 6.54
CA LEU A 69 -12.42 -4.66 5.56
C LEU A 69 -12.79 -6.10 5.88
N SER A 70 -14.08 -6.40 5.71
CA SER A 70 -14.55 -7.78 5.57
C SER A 70 -14.20 -8.34 4.17
N GLU A 71 -14.29 -9.65 4.01
CA GLU A 71 -14.10 -10.33 2.70
C GLU A 71 -15.05 -9.78 1.63
N ASP A 72 -16.32 -9.56 1.97
CA ASP A 72 -17.32 -9.01 1.05
C ASP A 72 -17.00 -7.57 0.64
N GLU A 73 -16.58 -6.73 1.60
CA GLU A 73 -16.15 -5.36 1.32
C GLU A 73 -14.89 -5.31 0.45
N TYR A 74 -13.94 -6.20 0.71
CA TYR A 74 -12.72 -6.31 -0.07
C TYR A 74 -12.99 -6.80 -1.49
N SER A 75 -13.86 -7.79 -1.67
CA SER A 75 -14.27 -8.24 -3.01
C SER A 75 -14.88 -7.10 -3.81
N ALA A 76 -15.80 -6.34 -3.21
CA ALA A 76 -16.42 -5.18 -3.86
C ALA A 76 -15.40 -4.06 -4.15
N LEU A 77 -14.40 -3.89 -3.29
CA LEU A 77 -13.30 -2.95 -3.49
C LEU A 77 -12.43 -3.34 -4.69
N VAL A 78 -12.03 -4.61 -4.78
CA VAL A 78 -11.22 -5.12 -5.89
C VAL A 78 -11.93 -4.89 -7.22
N ASP A 79 -13.22 -5.22 -7.31
CA ASP A 79 -14.00 -5.03 -8.53
C ASP A 79 -14.01 -3.56 -8.98
N ALA A 80 -14.25 -2.64 -8.04
CA ALA A 80 -14.26 -1.21 -8.34
C ALA A 80 -12.87 -0.65 -8.70
N LEU A 81 -11.78 -1.11 -8.05
CA LEU A 81 -10.42 -0.75 -8.43
C LEU A 81 -10.07 -1.21 -9.85
N LEU A 82 -10.47 -2.43 -10.22
CA LEU A 82 -10.26 -2.97 -11.56
C LEU A 82 -11.04 -2.19 -12.62
N GLU A 83 -12.27 -1.78 -12.31
CA GLU A 83 -13.09 -0.94 -13.20
C GLU A 83 -12.52 0.48 -13.36
N GLN A 84 -12.22 1.17 -12.26
CA GLN A 84 -11.75 2.55 -12.26
C GLN A 84 -10.35 2.72 -12.87
N SER A 85 -9.47 1.72 -12.70
CA SER A 85 -8.13 1.75 -13.26
C SER A 85 -8.05 1.47 -14.76
N SER A 86 -9.19 1.19 -15.43
CA SER A 86 -9.25 0.85 -16.85
C SER A 86 -8.32 -0.33 -17.23
N GLY A 87 -8.14 -1.28 -16.31
CA GLY A 87 -7.28 -2.46 -16.51
C GLY A 87 -5.80 -2.26 -16.21
N ASN A 88 -5.40 -1.12 -15.63
CA ASN A 88 -4.01 -0.90 -15.19
C ASN A 88 -3.69 -1.62 -13.87
N LEU A 89 -4.70 -1.98 -13.08
CA LEU A 89 -4.54 -2.78 -11.88
C LEU A 89 -4.89 -4.25 -12.14
N SER A 90 -4.26 -5.13 -11.37
CA SER A 90 -4.54 -6.56 -11.39
C SER A 90 -4.33 -7.18 -10.01
N THR A 91 -4.92 -8.34 -9.77
CA THR A 91 -4.59 -9.19 -8.62
C THR A 91 -3.56 -10.24 -9.05
N ASP A 92 -2.65 -10.63 -8.17
CA ASP A 92 -1.73 -11.76 -8.42
C ASP A 92 -1.87 -12.85 -7.37
N GLY A 93 -2.28 -14.04 -7.81
CA GLY A 93 -2.38 -15.23 -6.97
C GLY A 93 -1.07 -15.64 -6.29
N ASN A 94 0.08 -15.27 -6.86
CA ASN A 94 1.39 -15.58 -6.28
C ASN A 94 1.65 -14.84 -4.97
N PHE A 95 0.97 -13.72 -4.70
CA PHE A 95 1.20 -12.93 -3.49
C PHE A 95 0.13 -13.11 -2.42
N GLN A 96 -0.90 -13.94 -2.67
CA GLN A 96 -2.03 -14.15 -1.74
C GLN A 96 -1.63 -14.74 -0.38
N HIS A 97 -0.47 -15.40 -0.31
CA HIS A 97 0.05 -15.98 0.92
C HIS A 97 0.89 -14.99 1.74
N ILE A 98 1.23 -13.83 1.18
CA ILE A 98 1.99 -12.79 1.89
C ILE A 98 1.01 -12.05 2.79
N GLU A 99 1.36 -11.97 4.07
CA GLU A 99 0.52 -11.34 5.09
C GLU A 99 1.11 -10.04 5.61
N ASP A 100 2.37 -9.73 5.28
CA ASP A 100 3.10 -8.54 5.71
C ASP A 100 3.20 -7.50 4.57
N PHE A 101 2.99 -6.22 4.91
CA PHE A 101 2.96 -5.13 3.92
C PHE A 101 4.33 -4.84 3.30
N GLU A 102 5.40 -4.91 4.10
CA GLU A 102 6.75 -4.65 3.62
C GLU A 102 7.23 -5.80 2.73
N GLU A 103 7.01 -7.05 3.16
CA GLU A 103 7.28 -8.24 2.37
C GLU A 103 6.49 -8.24 1.05
N TRP A 104 5.23 -7.82 1.06
CA TRP A 104 4.40 -7.73 -0.14
C TRP A 104 4.94 -6.69 -1.11
N THR A 105 5.25 -5.49 -0.62
CA THR A 105 5.80 -4.39 -1.42
C THR A 105 7.13 -4.79 -2.06
N VAL A 106 8.03 -5.38 -1.28
CA VAL A 106 9.33 -5.88 -1.75
C VAL A 106 9.16 -7.00 -2.79
N SER A 107 8.23 -7.94 -2.57
CA SER A 107 7.99 -9.06 -3.48
C SER A 107 7.47 -8.60 -4.85
N ILE A 108 6.56 -7.62 -4.85
CA ILE A 108 6.09 -7.01 -6.09
C ILE A 108 7.19 -6.22 -6.78
N PHE A 109 7.94 -5.43 -6.02
CA PHE A 109 9.07 -4.68 -6.53
C PHE A 109 10.04 -5.62 -7.27
N ILE A 110 10.45 -6.74 -6.66
CA ILE A 110 11.30 -7.74 -7.30
C ILE A 110 10.67 -8.27 -8.60
N LYS A 111 9.39 -8.63 -8.56
CA LYS A 111 8.71 -9.21 -9.72
C LYS A 111 8.68 -8.22 -10.90
N HIS A 112 8.41 -6.95 -10.64
CA HIS A 112 8.32 -5.91 -11.65
C HIS A 112 9.70 -5.50 -12.20
N TYR A 113 10.74 -5.52 -11.36
CA TYR A 113 12.12 -5.17 -11.74
C TYR A 113 12.99 -6.37 -12.19
N LYS A 114 12.39 -7.52 -12.51
CA LYS A 114 13.14 -8.67 -13.09
C LYS A 114 13.90 -8.24 -14.34
N GLY A 115 15.22 -8.05 -14.16
CA GLY A 115 16.14 -7.50 -15.16
C GLY A 115 17.31 -6.73 -14.56
N ASN A 116 17.26 -6.35 -13.29
CA ASN A 116 18.37 -5.69 -12.59
C ASN A 116 18.95 -6.61 -11.49
N ASP A 117 20.03 -7.33 -11.81
CA ASP A 117 20.77 -8.22 -10.91
C ASP A 117 21.24 -7.54 -9.61
N GLU A 118 21.33 -6.21 -9.59
CA GLU A 118 21.71 -5.43 -8.42
C GLU A 118 20.56 -5.31 -7.40
N MET A 119 19.31 -5.18 -7.88
CA MET A 119 18.14 -5.12 -7.00
C MET A 119 17.83 -6.46 -6.34
N LEU A 120 18.07 -7.58 -7.05
CA LEU A 120 17.96 -8.92 -6.45
C LEU A 120 18.90 -9.08 -5.25
N LYS A 121 20.14 -8.57 -5.34
CA LYS A 121 21.11 -8.63 -4.24
C LYS A 121 20.70 -7.77 -3.04
N ILE A 122 20.11 -6.59 -3.27
CA ILE A 122 19.63 -5.71 -2.19
C ILE A 122 18.52 -6.42 -1.40
N VAL A 123 17.59 -7.06 -2.11
CA VAL A 123 16.47 -7.76 -1.47
C VAL A 123 16.89 -9.07 -0.80
N GLU A 124 17.80 -9.84 -1.40
CA GLU A 124 18.39 -11.01 -0.74
C GLU A 124 19.09 -10.63 0.58
N ASN A 125 19.75 -9.48 0.62
CA ASN A 125 20.34 -8.96 1.84
C ASN A 125 19.27 -8.52 2.85
N TYR A 126 18.16 -7.96 2.40
CA TYR A 126 17.02 -7.60 3.25
C TYR A 126 16.40 -8.84 3.93
N HIS A 127 16.06 -9.89 3.17
CA HIS A 127 15.52 -11.14 3.72
C HIS A 127 16.51 -11.91 4.61
N GLN A 128 17.82 -11.71 4.42
CA GLN A 128 18.85 -12.27 5.30
C GLN A 128 19.07 -11.45 6.59
N GLY A 129 18.27 -10.42 6.83
CA GLY A 129 18.40 -9.55 8.01
C GLY A 129 19.66 -8.68 8.00
N LYS A 130 20.30 -8.49 6.85
CA LYS A 130 21.52 -7.67 6.72
C LYS A 130 21.23 -6.18 6.61
N PHE A 131 19.98 -5.80 6.42
CA PHE A 131 19.48 -4.44 6.61
C PHE A 131 18.59 -4.43 7.86
N SER A 132 19.19 -4.47 9.05
CA SER A 132 18.44 -4.19 10.28
C SER A 132 18.13 -2.70 10.33
N HIS A 133 16.86 -2.32 10.19
CA HIS A 133 16.40 -1.01 10.60
C HIS A 133 16.72 -0.85 12.08
N THR A 134 17.71 -0.01 12.38
CA THR A 134 17.84 0.55 13.71
C THR A 134 16.61 1.44 13.86
N ARG A 135 15.59 0.94 14.57
CA ARG A 135 14.49 1.79 15.05
C ARG A 135 15.13 2.87 15.90
N TYR A 136 15.12 4.10 15.40
CA TYR A 136 15.44 5.29 16.18
C TYR A 136 14.20 5.73 16.97
#